data_AF-A0A7X7IAR6-F1
#
_entry.id   AF-A0A7X7IAR6-F1
#
_cell.length_a   1.000
_cell.length_b   1.000
_cell.length_c   1.000
_cell.angle_alpha   90.00
_cell.angle_beta   90.00
_cell.angle_gamma   90.00
#
_symmetry.space_group_name_H-M   'P 1'
#
loop_
_entity.id
_entity.type
_entity.pdbx_description
1 polymer ?
#
loop_
_entity_poly.entity_id
_entity_poly.type
_entity_poly.pdbx_seq_one_letter_code
_entity_poly.pdbx_strand_id
1 'polypeptide(L)'
;MEAKVLGAEERLSSIEYDIFVSLRKEIAVECARIQKAAESIATLDVFISLGRVAAEYQYCRPILTDNGDLVIKDGRHPVVERMNSSEQFIPNDTEIVKKESQILLITGPNMAGKSTYLRQNALIAIMAQIGSFVPASFAQIGIVDKFFTRVGASDRLARGQSTFLVEMIEVANILNNTTDNSFILLDEVGRGTSTFDGISIAWAVAEYLHETPGKRGRTLFATHYHELAEMSLLYSRIKNLHIKVKEWNDRIMFLRKIENGSCDHSYGIQVARLAGVPRKVILRAREILANLENMELTPDHKPILARHHESNQKDQTDLFNGIQLNAMDSAHAELVHQLQHLDVNGLTPLDALNLLADLKIKALSLGN
;
A
#
# COMPACT_ATOMS: atom_id res chain seq x y z
N MET A 1 60.82 -20.07 59.01
CA MET A 1 59.42 -19.80 59.39
C MET A 1 58.58 -19.58 58.14
N GLU A 2 59.05 -18.76 57.19
CA GLU A 2 58.43 -18.52 55.88
C GLU A 2 58.15 -19.80 55.05
N ALA A 3 59.09 -20.74 54.94
CA ALA A 3 58.87 -21.99 54.17
C ALA A 3 57.76 -22.90 54.75
N LYS A 4 57.49 -22.83 56.07
CA LYS A 4 56.37 -23.55 56.70
C LYS A 4 55.03 -22.84 56.47
N VAL A 5 55.05 -21.51 56.35
CA VAL A 5 53.86 -20.71 56.04
C VAL A 5 53.47 -20.90 54.57
N LEU A 6 54.44 -20.83 53.65
CA LEU A 6 54.21 -21.07 52.22
C LEU A 6 53.63 -22.47 51.95
N GLY A 7 54.21 -23.52 52.56
CA GLY A 7 53.70 -24.88 52.42
C GLY A 7 52.33 -25.12 53.07
N ALA A 8 51.95 -24.31 54.06
CA ALA A 8 50.61 -24.35 54.65
C ALA A 8 49.57 -23.68 53.73
N GLU A 9 49.93 -22.57 53.08
CA GLU A 9 49.07 -21.89 52.08
C GLU A 9 48.84 -22.76 50.85
N GLU A 10 49.89 -23.41 50.32
CA GLU A 10 49.77 -24.34 49.20
C GLU A 10 48.85 -25.53 49.56
N ARG A 11 48.98 -26.06 50.77
CA ARG A 11 48.15 -27.16 51.24
C ARG A 11 46.69 -26.74 51.44
N LEU A 12 46.46 -25.52 51.95
CA LEU A 12 45.11 -24.97 52.11
C LEU A 12 44.43 -24.80 50.75
N SER A 13 45.14 -24.22 49.78
CA SER A 13 44.66 -24.04 48.41
C SER A 13 44.34 -25.38 47.71
N SER A 14 45.19 -26.40 47.91
CA SER A 14 44.93 -27.75 47.39
C SER A 14 43.64 -28.36 47.96
N ILE A 15 43.44 -28.26 49.29
CA ILE A 15 42.25 -28.80 49.95
C ILE A 15 40.99 -28.06 49.48
N GLU A 16 41.06 -26.74 49.34
CA GLU A 16 39.95 -25.92 48.83
C GLU A 16 39.57 -26.32 47.40
N TYR A 17 40.57 -26.53 46.53
CA TYR A 17 40.34 -26.97 45.16
C TYR A 17 39.71 -28.36 45.09
N ASP A 18 40.16 -29.31 45.93
CA ASP A 18 39.58 -30.66 45.99
C ASP A 18 38.10 -30.61 46.42
N ILE A 19 37.77 -29.79 47.42
CA ILE A 19 36.38 -29.57 47.85
C ILE A 19 35.56 -28.95 46.72
N PHE A 20 36.08 -27.94 46.04
CA PHE A 20 35.39 -27.30 44.90
C PHE A 20 35.13 -28.30 43.76
N VAL A 21 36.10 -29.15 43.41
CA VAL A 21 35.94 -30.19 42.39
C VAL A 21 34.90 -31.24 42.82
N SER A 22 34.87 -31.64 44.09
CA SER A 22 33.82 -32.54 44.62
C SER A 22 32.43 -31.92 44.48
N LEU A 23 32.28 -30.67 44.92
CA LEU A 23 31.02 -29.92 44.82
C LEU A 23 30.55 -29.81 43.36
N ARG A 24 31.47 -29.53 42.42
CA ARG A 24 31.15 -29.50 40.99
C ARG A 24 30.64 -30.85 40.49
N LYS A 25 31.23 -31.97 40.91
CA LYS A 25 30.78 -33.31 40.53
C LYS A 25 29.39 -33.62 41.10
N GLU A 26 29.14 -33.25 42.35
CA GLU A 26 27.83 -33.41 42.99
C GLU A 26 26.74 -32.60 42.27
N ILE A 27 27.02 -31.32 41.96
CA ILE A 27 26.10 -30.47 41.19
C ILE A 27 25.88 -30.99 39.77
N ALA A 28 26.92 -31.56 39.13
CA ALA A 28 26.82 -32.09 37.77
C ALA A 28 25.81 -33.25 37.66
N VAL A 29 25.65 -34.07 38.71
CA VAL A 29 24.62 -35.12 38.76
C VAL A 29 23.21 -34.53 38.75
N GLU A 30 23.05 -33.35 39.35
CA GLU A 30 21.79 -32.61 39.43
C GLU A 30 21.50 -31.72 38.21
N CYS A 31 22.38 -31.71 37.19
CA CYS A 31 22.30 -30.83 36.04
C CYS A 31 20.93 -30.89 35.34
N ALA A 32 20.39 -32.10 35.14
CA ALA A 32 19.07 -32.29 34.51
C ALA A 32 17.93 -31.65 35.33
N ARG A 33 17.99 -31.72 36.67
CA ARG A 33 17.00 -31.09 37.56
C ARG A 33 17.11 -29.57 37.49
N ILE A 34 18.33 -29.03 37.46
CA ILE A 34 18.58 -27.59 37.36
C ILE A 34 18.09 -27.05 36.02
N GLN A 35 18.38 -27.73 34.90
CA GLN A 35 17.92 -27.34 33.57
C GLN A 35 16.40 -27.32 33.49
N LYS A 36 15.72 -28.35 34.01
CA LYS A 36 14.25 -28.39 34.04
C LYS A 36 13.65 -27.25 34.86
N ALA A 37 14.28 -26.89 35.98
CA ALA A 37 13.85 -25.73 36.77
C ALA A 37 14.04 -24.42 35.99
N ALA A 38 15.18 -24.25 35.30
CA ALA A 38 15.45 -23.08 34.47
C ALA A 38 14.44 -22.94 33.32
N GLU A 39 14.10 -24.04 32.62
CA GLU A 39 13.06 -24.05 31.57
C GLU A 39 11.69 -23.65 32.10
N SER A 40 11.33 -24.11 33.29
CA SER A 40 10.07 -23.77 33.95
C SER A 40 10.01 -22.28 34.31
N ILE A 41 11.11 -21.73 34.85
CA ILE A 41 11.23 -20.30 35.16
C ILE A 41 11.19 -19.46 33.88
N ALA A 42 11.89 -19.88 32.83
CA ALA A 42 11.88 -19.19 31.53
C ALA A 42 10.48 -19.15 30.92
N THR A 43 9.73 -20.26 30.99
CA THR A 43 8.34 -20.31 30.52
C THR A 43 7.44 -19.36 31.30
N LEU A 44 7.60 -19.31 32.62
CA LEU A 44 6.85 -18.39 33.48
C LEU A 44 7.18 -16.93 33.16
N ASP A 45 8.46 -16.60 32.95
CA ASP A 45 8.93 -15.26 32.62
C ASP A 45 8.33 -14.76 31.30
N VAL A 46 8.26 -15.62 30.27
CA VAL A 46 7.58 -15.32 29.00
C VAL A 46 6.10 -14.98 29.25
N PHE A 47 5.36 -15.81 30.00
CA PHE A 47 3.94 -15.55 30.24
C PHE A 47 3.69 -14.29 31.07
N ILE A 48 4.52 -14.02 32.08
CA ILE A 48 4.44 -12.79 32.87
C ILE A 48 4.71 -11.57 31.99
N SER A 49 5.74 -11.63 31.13
CA SER A 49 6.10 -10.55 30.21
C SER A 49 4.96 -10.23 29.24
N LEU A 50 4.38 -11.26 28.60
CA LEU A 50 3.24 -11.09 27.69
C LEU A 50 1.99 -10.57 28.43
N GLY A 51 1.70 -11.11 29.61
CA GLY A 51 0.56 -10.69 30.43
C GLY A 51 0.67 -9.24 30.91
N ARG A 52 1.88 -8.81 31.29
CA ARG A 52 2.16 -7.42 31.69
C ARG A 52 1.90 -6.44 30.55
N VAL A 53 2.46 -6.72 29.37
CA VAL A 53 2.25 -5.89 28.17
C VAL A 53 0.77 -5.81 27.83
N ALA A 54 0.05 -6.93 27.93
CA ALA A 54 -1.37 -6.98 27.65
C ALA A 54 -2.20 -6.11 28.60
N ALA A 55 -1.90 -6.18 29.90
CA ALA A 55 -2.58 -5.40 30.92
C ALA A 55 -2.26 -3.90 30.80
N GLU A 56 -0.99 -3.55 30.57
CA GLU A 56 -0.53 -2.16 30.48
C GLU A 56 -1.11 -1.45 29.24
N TYR A 57 -1.21 -2.15 28.11
CA TYR A 57 -1.60 -1.55 26.82
C TYR A 57 -2.98 -1.95 26.33
N GLN A 58 -3.78 -2.56 27.20
CA GLN A 58 -5.17 -2.95 26.93
C GLN A 58 -5.26 -3.81 25.65
N TYR A 59 -4.47 -4.88 25.60
CA TYR A 59 -4.54 -5.84 24.50
C TYR A 59 -5.67 -6.84 24.78
N CYS A 60 -6.33 -7.30 23.72
CA CYS A 60 -7.40 -8.29 23.82
C CYS A 60 -6.86 -9.71 23.59
N ARG A 61 -7.53 -10.70 24.17
CA ARG A 61 -7.26 -12.12 23.86
C ARG A 61 -7.80 -12.42 22.46
N PRO A 62 -6.97 -12.85 21.50
CA PRO A 62 -7.45 -13.20 20.17
C PRO A 62 -8.21 -14.54 20.18
N ILE A 63 -9.13 -14.70 19.23
CA ILE A 63 -9.80 -15.96 18.90
C ILE A 63 -9.07 -16.57 17.70
N LEU A 64 -8.43 -17.73 17.86
CA LEU A 64 -7.80 -18.44 16.76
C LEU A 64 -8.81 -19.36 16.06
N THR A 65 -8.81 -19.37 14.73
CA THR A 65 -9.72 -20.19 13.92
C THR A 65 -8.99 -20.96 12.81
N ASP A 66 -9.62 -22.00 12.27
CA ASP A 66 -9.08 -22.77 11.14
C ASP A 66 -9.68 -22.36 9.79
N ASN A 67 -10.65 -21.44 9.79
CA ASN A 67 -11.39 -21.04 8.58
C ASN A 67 -10.64 -20.03 7.70
N GLY A 68 -9.53 -19.48 8.19
CA GLY A 68 -8.67 -18.56 7.44
C GLY A 68 -9.17 -17.12 7.38
N ASP A 69 -10.19 -16.73 8.13
CA ASP A 69 -10.65 -15.34 8.18
C ASP A 69 -9.73 -14.49 9.07
N LEU A 70 -9.68 -13.18 8.84
CA LEU A 70 -8.96 -12.22 9.69
C LEU A 70 -9.87 -11.04 9.98
N VAL A 71 -10.32 -10.91 11.23
CA VAL A 71 -11.18 -9.82 11.68
C VAL A 71 -10.53 -9.13 12.87
N ILE A 72 -10.15 -7.87 12.70
CA ILE A 72 -9.50 -7.05 13.71
C ILE A 72 -10.31 -5.76 13.84
N LYS A 73 -10.70 -5.42 15.08
CA LYS A 73 -11.36 -4.16 15.41
C LYS A 73 -10.42 -3.28 16.22
N ASP A 74 -10.37 -2.00 15.85
CA ASP A 74 -9.46 -1.00 16.43
C ASP A 74 -8.02 -1.50 16.57
N GLY A 75 -7.50 -2.17 15.55
CA GLY A 75 -6.14 -2.67 15.53
C GLY A 75 -5.13 -1.52 15.61
N ARG A 76 -4.05 -1.74 16.36
CA ARG A 76 -2.95 -0.78 16.55
C ARG A 76 -1.62 -1.45 16.25
N HIS A 77 -0.67 -0.68 15.76
CA HIS A 77 0.66 -1.20 15.49
C HIS A 77 1.46 -1.27 16.80
N PRO A 78 1.88 -2.47 17.28
CA PRO A 78 2.39 -2.67 18.64
C PRO A 78 3.65 -1.86 18.97
N VAL A 79 4.47 -1.54 17.96
CA VAL A 79 5.66 -0.69 18.11
C VAL A 79 5.35 0.80 17.92
N VAL A 80 4.67 1.18 16.83
CA VAL A 80 4.42 2.59 16.50
C VAL A 80 3.49 3.25 17.51
N GLU A 81 2.53 2.53 18.10
CA GLU A 81 1.67 3.09 19.15
C GLU A 81 2.45 3.48 20.42
N ARG A 82 3.65 2.93 20.60
CA ARG A 82 4.54 3.17 21.74
C ARG A 82 5.67 4.15 21.43
N MET A 83 5.88 4.50 20.17
CA MET A 83 6.83 5.55 19.82
C MET A 83 6.28 6.87 20.34
N ASN A 84 7.06 7.58 21.17
CA ASN A 84 6.74 8.91 21.71
C ASN A 84 6.65 9.95 20.59
N SER A 85 5.59 9.85 19.80
CA SER A 85 5.16 10.85 18.86
C SER A 85 4.19 11.78 19.58
N SER A 86 4.19 13.06 19.21
CA SER A 86 3.27 14.06 19.75
C SER A 86 1.79 13.79 19.44
N GLU A 87 1.49 12.72 18.70
CA GLU A 87 0.18 12.38 18.16
C GLU A 87 -0.25 10.99 18.63
N GLN A 88 -1.53 10.86 18.98
CA GLN A 88 -2.13 9.57 19.32
C GLN A 88 -2.20 8.67 18.07
N PHE A 89 -1.90 7.38 18.24
CA PHE A 89 -2.07 6.39 17.16
C PHE A 89 -3.56 6.21 16.83
N ILE A 90 -3.90 6.21 15.53
CA ILE A 90 -5.28 6.03 15.07
C ILE A 90 -5.54 4.55 14.78
N PRO A 91 -6.45 3.90 15.53
CA PRO A 91 -6.73 2.48 15.34
C PRO A 91 -7.55 2.21 14.06
N ASN A 92 -7.32 1.07 13.44
CA ASN A 92 -7.94 0.68 12.18
C ASN A 92 -8.54 -0.72 12.23
N ASP A 93 -9.71 -0.85 11.61
CA ASP A 93 -10.36 -2.14 11.42
C ASP A 93 -9.73 -2.87 10.23
N THR A 94 -9.77 -4.20 10.26
CA THR A 94 -9.39 -5.05 9.13
C THR A 94 -10.32 -6.25 9.09
N GLU A 95 -10.90 -6.51 7.92
CA GLU A 95 -11.81 -7.63 7.72
C GLU A 95 -11.47 -8.31 6.39
N ILE A 96 -10.85 -9.47 6.49
CA ILE A 96 -10.55 -10.38 5.38
C ILE A 96 -11.36 -11.65 5.63
N VAL A 97 -12.52 -11.74 5.00
CA VAL A 97 -13.33 -12.95 4.96
C VAL A 97 -12.96 -13.70 3.69
N LYS A 98 -12.36 -14.88 3.80
CA LYS A 98 -11.68 -15.55 2.67
C LYS A 98 -12.57 -15.79 1.45
N LYS A 99 -13.88 -15.94 1.66
CA LYS A 99 -14.87 -16.14 0.59
C LYS A 99 -15.40 -14.85 -0.05
N GLU A 100 -15.19 -13.71 0.58
CA GLU A 100 -15.81 -12.42 0.19
C GLU A 100 -14.82 -11.27 -0.02
N SER A 101 -13.65 -11.33 0.59
CA SER A 101 -12.71 -10.20 0.69
C SER A 101 -11.27 -10.68 0.90
N GLN A 102 -10.88 -11.73 0.19
CA GLN A 102 -9.54 -12.32 0.26
C GLN A 102 -8.43 -11.31 -0.05
N ILE A 103 -8.67 -10.38 -0.99
CA ILE A 103 -7.72 -9.32 -1.34
C ILE A 103 -8.33 -7.96 -0.98
N LEU A 104 -7.60 -7.18 -0.18
CA LEU A 104 -7.94 -5.79 0.11
C LEU A 104 -6.97 -4.88 -0.65
N LEU A 105 -7.48 -4.19 -1.66
CA LEU A 105 -6.73 -3.18 -2.42
C LEU A 105 -6.76 -1.87 -1.65
N ILE A 106 -5.60 -1.36 -1.26
CA ILE A 106 -5.47 -0.18 -0.41
C ILE A 106 -4.86 0.94 -1.23
N THR A 107 -5.68 1.94 -1.53
CA THR A 107 -5.28 3.14 -2.29
C THR A 107 -5.07 4.33 -1.36
N GLY A 108 -4.27 5.29 -1.82
CA GLY A 108 -4.01 6.54 -1.12
C GLY A 108 -2.54 6.95 -1.17
N PRO A 109 -2.19 8.14 -0.68
CA PRO A 109 -0.84 8.69 -0.83
C PRO A 109 0.21 7.95 0.03
N ASN A 110 1.48 8.01 -0.38
CA ASN A 110 2.57 7.20 0.20
C ASN A 110 2.93 7.53 1.65
N MET A 111 2.52 8.70 2.15
CA MET A 111 2.75 9.13 3.55
C MET A 111 1.52 8.95 4.45
N ALA A 112 0.45 8.33 3.95
CA ALA A 112 -0.83 8.28 4.65
C ALA A 112 -0.95 7.10 5.66
N GLY A 113 0.04 6.19 5.69
CA GLY A 113 0.08 5.07 6.63
C GLY A 113 -0.26 3.69 6.07
N LYS A 114 -0.28 3.52 4.73
CA LYS A 114 -0.54 2.21 4.07
C LYS A 114 0.39 1.11 4.61
N SER A 115 1.70 1.32 4.54
CA SER A 115 2.69 0.33 5.00
C SER A 115 2.57 0.03 6.50
N THR A 116 2.20 1.02 7.32
CA THR A 116 1.93 0.83 8.76
C THR A 116 0.72 -0.08 8.97
N TYR A 117 -0.38 0.16 8.24
CA TYR A 117 -1.59 -0.66 8.29
C TYR A 117 -1.32 -2.10 7.83
N LEU A 118 -0.54 -2.27 6.76
CA LEU A 118 -0.08 -3.58 6.29
C LEU A 118 0.67 -4.33 7.41
N ARG A 119 1.78 -3.76 7.89
CA ARG A 119 2.64 -4.40 8.90
C ARG A 119 1.91 -4.67 10.21
N GLN A 120 1.03 -3.75 10.63
CA GLN A 120 0.22 -3.91 11.83
C GLN A 120 -0.56 -5.23 11.81
N ASN A 121 -1.28 -5.50 10.72
CA ASN A 121 -2.12 -6.69 10.61
C ASN A 121 -1.30 -7.98 10.66
N ALA A 122 -0.13 -8.00 10.01
CA ALA A 122 0.79 -9.13 10.09
C ALA A 122 1.34 -9.33 11.51
N LEU A 123 1.75 -8.25 12.19
CA LEU A 123 2.24 -8.32 13.56
C LEU A 123 1.18 -8.81 14.53
N ILE A 124 -0.07 -8.35 14.39
CA ILE A 124 -1.21 -8.83 15.19
C ILE A 124 -1.41 -10.34 15.01
N ALA A 125 -1.37 -10.85 13.77
CA ALA A 125 -1.50 -12.27 13.50
C ALA A 125 -0.33 -13.09 14.08
N ILE A 126 0.91 -12.61 13.94
CA ILE A 126 2.10 -13.24 14.55
C ILE A 126 1.96 -13.27 16.08
N MET A 127 1.58 -12.16 16.70
CA MET A 127 1.39 -12.06 18.15
C MET A 127 0.34 -13.04 18.67
N ALA A 128 -0.76 -13.23 17.94
CA ALA A 128 -1.75 -14.23 18.31
C ALA A 128 -1.21 -15.67 18.22
N GLN A 129 -0.44 -15.99 17.16
CA GLN A 129 0.12 -17.33 16.97
C GLN A 129 1.28 -17.68 17.92
N ILE A 130 1.98 -16.69 18.49
CA ILE A 130 2.92 -16.94 19.61
C ILE A 130 2.21 -17.13 20.96
N GLY A 131 0.88 -16.96 21.01
CA GLY A 131 0.09 -17.08 22.24
C GLY A 131 -0.01 -15.79 23.07
N SER A 132 0.28 -14.63 22.49
CA SER A 132 0.11 -13.33 23.15
C SER A 132 -1.30 -12.77 22.97
N PHE A 133 -1.70 -11.88 23.87
CA PHE A 133 -2.77 -10.92 23.61
C PHE A 133 -2.32 -9.93 22.53
N VAL A 134 -3.26 -9.30 21.83
CA VAL A 134 -2.99 -8.47 20.65
C VAL A 134 -3.51 -7.03 20.78
N PRO A 135 -2.86 -6.04 20.13
CA PRO A 135 -3.22 -4.62 20.20
C PRO A 135 -4.49 -4.28 19.41
N ALA A 136 -5.65 -4.74 19.88
CA ALA A 136 -6.95 -4.54 19.25
C ALA A 136 -8.05 -4.48 20.32
N SER A 137 -9.24 -3.97 19.97
CA SER A 137 -10.43 -4.11 20.83
C SER A 137 -11.09 -5.49 20.67
N PHE A 138 -10.98 -6.08 19.48
CA PHE A 138 -11.37 -7.45 19.17
C PHE A 138 -10.48 -8.03 18.07
N ALA A 139 -10.16 -9.33 18.16
CA ALA A 139 -9.42 -10.03 17.12
C ALA A 139 -9.87 -11.49 16.97
N GLN A 140 -10.23 -11.86 15.74
CA GLN A 140 -10.40 -13.24 15.28
C GLN A 140 -9.40 -13.49 14.15
N ILE A 141 -8.55 -14.50 14.31
CA ILE A 141 -7.40 -14.72 13.43
C ILE A 141 -7.34 -16.18 13.03
N GLY A 142 -7.61 -16.43 11.75
CA GLY A 142 -7.39 -17.73 11.15
C GLY A 142 -5.89 -18.05 11.10
N ILE A 143 -5.50 -19.28 11.41
CA ILE A 143 -4.08 -19.67 11.42
C ILE A 143 -3.41 -19.37 10.07
N VAL A 144 -2.26 -18.71 10.13
CA VAL A 144 -1.39 -18.37 9.01
C VAL A 144 -0.23 -19.36 8.98
N ASP A 145 -0.02 -20.01 7.85
CA ASP A 145 1.10 -20.94 7.65
C ASP A 145 2.39 -20.22 7.26
N LYS A 146 2.29 -19.19 6.42
CA LYS A 146 3.41 -18.42 5.89
C LYS A 146 3.04 -16.94 5.76
N PHE A 147 3.97 -16.08 6.16
CA PHE A 147 3.88 -14.64 5.93
C PHE A 147 4.79 -14.26 4.76
N PHE A 148 4.23 -13.55 3.80
CA PHE A 148 4.93 -13.04 2.62
C PHE A 148 4.87 -11.53 2.61
N THR A 149 5.99 -10.87 2.36
CA THR A 149 6.05 -9.42 2.33
C THR A 149 6.87 -8.94 1.15
N ARG A 150 6.29 -8.01 0.40
CA ARG A 150 6.96 -7.11 -0.52
C ARG A 150 6.73 -5.68 -0.07
N VAL A 151 7.18 -5.36 1.15
CA VAL A 151 7.16 -3.99 1.68
C VAL A 151 8.54 -3.41 1.50
N GLY A 152 8.66 -2.38 0.64
CA GLY A 152 9.94 -1.88 0.11
C GLY A 152 11.06 -1.80 1.15
N ALA A 153 12.19 -2.46 0.87
CA ALA A 153 13.41 -2.32 1.64
C ALA A 153 14.20 -1.13 1.08
N SER A 154 14.44 -0.11 1.91
CA SER A 154 15.29 1.02 1.55
C SER A 154 16.77 0.65 1.35
N ASP A 155 17.21 -0.59 1.61
CA ASP A 155 18.64 -0.84 1.86
C ASP A 155 19.21 -2.16 1.31
N ARG A 156 18.90 -2.54 0.06
CA ARG A 156 19.68 -3.59 -0.62
C ARG A 156 20.11 -3.21 -2.03
N LEU A 157 20.86 -2.11 -2.12
CA LEU A 157 21.73 -1.79 -3.27
C LEU A 157 23.05 -2.59 -3.27
N ALA A 158 23.27 -3.47 -2.29
CA ALA A 158 24.45 -4.31 -2.22
C ALA A 158 24.33 -5.53 -3.15
N ARG A 159 24.52 -5.34 -4.47
CA ARG A 159 25.00 -6.35 -5.46
C ARG A 159 24.93 -5.93 -6.95
N GLY A 160 24.58 -4.69 -7.29
CA GLY A 160 24.55 -4.25 -8.70
C GLY A 160 23.42 -4.84 -9.55
N GLN A 161 22.37 -5.37 -8.92
CA GLN A 161 21.16 -5.81 -9.61
C GLN A 161 20.16 -4.65 -9.72
N SER A 162 19.37 -4.61 -10.81
CA SER A 162 18.26 -3.66 -10.95
C SER A 162 17.27 -3.82 -9.80
N THR A 163 16.87 -2.71 -9.18
CA THR A 163 15.90 -2.69 -8.07
C THR A 163 14.58 -3.35 -8.47
N PHE A 164 14.19 -3.19 -9.74
CA PHE A 164 13.01 -3.83 -10.30
C PHE A 164 13.16 -5.36 -10.43
N LEU A 165 14.35 -5.86 -10.78
CA LEU A 165 14.59 -7.31 -10.84
C LEU A 165 14.48 -7.94 -9.45
N VAL A 166 15.04 -7.31 -8.43
CA VAL A 166 14.93 -7.78 -7.03
C VAL A 166 13.47 -7.84 -6.60
N GLU A 167 12.71 -6.80 -6.92
CA GLU A 167 11.27 -6.77 -6.68
C GLU A 167 10.53 -7.91 -7.39
N MET A 168 10.83 -8.18 -8.66
CA MET A 168 10.20 -9.28 -9.40
C MET A 168 10.59 -10.66 -8.84
N ILE A 169 11.82 -10.84 -8.34
CA ILE A 169 12.23 -12.07 -7.65
C ILE A 169 11.44 -12.26 -6.36
N GLU A 170 11.22 -11.19 -5.60
CA GLU A 170 10.39 -11.23 -4.39
C GLU A 170 8.94 -11.60 -4.72
N VAL A 171 8.32 -10.95 -5.71
CA VAL A 171 6.98 -11.30 -6.20
C VAL A 171 6.92 -12.75 -6.67
N ALA A 172 7.88 -13.21 -7.47
CA ALA A 172 7.94 -14.59 -7.94
C ALA A 172 8.03 -15.58 -6.78
N ASN A 173 8.84 -15.29 -5.76
CA ASN A 173 8.92 -16.12 -4.56
C ASN A 173 7.57 -16.21 -3.83
N ILE A 174 6.83 -15.12 -3.71
CA ILE A 174 5.50 -15.09 -3.11
C ILE A 174 4.55 -15.99 -3.91
N LEU A 175 4.44 -15.78 -5.23
CA LEU A 175 3.50 -16.53 -6.08
C LEU A 175 3.82 -18.04 -6.09
N ASN A 176 5.10 -18.39 -6.17
CA ASN A 176 5.53 -19.79 -6.21
C ASN A 176 5.31 -20.54 -4.89
N ASN A 177 5.32 -19.85 -3.74
CA ASN A 177 5.33 -20.51 -2.42
C ASN A 177 4.10 -20.26 -1.54
N THR A 178 3.24 -19.31 -1.93
CA THR A 178 1.99 -19.03 -1.22
C THR A 178 1.05 -20.24 -1.24
N THR A 179 0.20 -20.32 -0.22
CA THR A 179 -0.86 -21.30 -0.05
C THR A 179 -2.19 -20.57 0.21
N ASP A 180 -3.30 -21.30 0.26
CA ASP A 180 -4.60 -20.72 0.64
C ASP A 180 -4.65 -20.19 2.09
N ASN A 181 -3.70 -20.56 2.95
CA ASN A 181 -3.65 -20.13 4.35
C ASN A 181 -2.59 -19.05 4.61
N SER A 182 -1.81 -18.70 3.59
CA SER A 182 -0.76 -17.69 3.70
C SER A 182 -1.34 -16.29 3.91
N PHE A 183 -0.52 -15.40 4.48
CA PHE A 183 -0.84 -13.98 4.61
C PHE A 183 0.20 -13.14 3.86
N ILE A 184 -0.26 -12.37 2.88
CA ILE A 184 0.55 -11.70 1.87
C ILE A 184 0.39 -10.20 2.01
N LEU A 185 1.51 -9.49 2.02
CA LEU A 185 1.59 -8.03 2.06
C LEU A 185 2.32 -7.56 0.81
N LEU A 186 1.61 -6.89 -0.09
CA LEU A 186 2.17 -6.31 -1.31
C LEU A 186 2.11 -4.79 -1.19
N ASP A 187 3.25 -4.11 -1.30
CA ASP A 187 3.33 -2.66 -1.20
C ASP A 187 4.04 -2.09 -2.44
N GLU A 188 3.28 -1.38 -3.27
CA GLU A 188 3.75 -0.68 -4.48
C GLU A 188 4.47 -1.57 -5.49
N VAL A 189 3.91 -2.76 -5.77
CA VAL A 189 4.38 -3.64 -6.86
C VAL A 189 4.24 -2.91 -8.21
N GLY A 190 5.26 -2.99 -9.06
CA GLY A 190 5.30 -2.41 -10.40
C GLY A 190 5.91 -1.01 -10.46
N ARG A 191 6.26 -0.38 -9.33
CA ARG A 191 6.70 1.02 -9.29
C ARG A 191 8.06 1.27 -9.98
N GLY A 192 8.91 0.25 -10.11
CA GLY A 192 10.26 0.37 -10.67
C GLY A 192 10.36 0.34 -12.21
N THR A 193 9.23 0.31 -12.93
CA THR A 193 9.17 0.19 -14.41
C THR A 193 8.24 1.24 -15.03
N SER A 194 7.99 1.15 -16.34
CA SER A 194 7.02 2.01 -17.04
C SER A 194 5.63 1.89 -16.40
N THR A 195 4.84 2.97 -16.42
CA THR A 195 3.53 2.99 -15.74
C THR A 195 2.62 1.86 -16.22
N PHE A 196 2.49 1.66 -17.54
CA PHE A 196 1.65 0.62 -18.10
C PHE A 196 2.16 -0.79 -17.80
N ASP A 197 3.48 -1.04 -17.84
CA ASP A 197 4.03 -2.33 -17.44
C ASP A 197 3.79 -2.59 -15.94
N GLY A 198 3.96 -1.57 -15.11
CA GLY A 198 3.77 -1.64 -13.66
C GLY A 198 2.33 -1.98 -13.29
N ILE A 199 1.36 -1.28 -13.90
CA ILE A 199 -0.09 -1.56 -13.74
C ILE A 199 -0.38 -2.99 -14.22
N SER A 200 0.10 -3.37 -15.40
CA SER A 200 -0.18 -4.69 -15.99
C SER A 200 0.34 -5.83 -15.12
N ILE A 201 1.56 -5.69 -14.58
CA ILE A 201 2.15 -6.68 -13.67
C ILE A 201 1.38 -6.73 -12.35
N ALA A 202 1.09 -5.57 -11.74
CA ALA A 202 0.36 -5.51 -10.47
C ALA A 202 -1.03 -6.14 -10.58
N TRP A 203 -1.73 -5.87 -11.69
CA TRP A 203 -3.02 -6.46 -12.02
C TRP A 203 -2.91 -7.99 -12.15
N ALA A 204 -1.99 -8.47 -12.99
CA ALA A 204 -1.79 -9.90 -13.21
C ALA A 204 -1.41 -10.65 -11.92
N VAL A 205 -0.64 -10.02 -11.03
CA VAL A 205 -0.30 -10.59 -9.71
C VAL A 205 -1.54 -10.74 -8.83
N ALA A 206 -2.38 -9.70 -8.74
CA ALA A 206 -3.62 -9.76 -7.96
C ALA A 206 -4.60 -10.79 -8.54
N GLU A 207 -4.75 -10.82 -9.87
CA GLU A 207 -5.57 -11.79 -10.58
C GLU A 207 -5.07 -13.23 -10.35
N TYR A 208 -3.76 -13.48 -10.46
CA TYR A 208 -3.19 -14.80 -10.20
C TYR A 208 -3.47 -15.29 -8.78
N LEU A 209 -3.32 -14.41 -7.77
CA LEU A 209 -3.63 -14.73 -6.37
C LEU A 209 -5.12 -14.95 -6.15
N HIS A 210 -5.99 -14.28 -6.91
CA HIS A 210 -7.43 -14.44 -6.82
C HIS A 210 -7.91 -15.75 -7.45
N GLU A 211 -7.46 -16.04 -8.68
CA GLU A 211 -7.99 -17.12 -9.51
C GLU A 211 -7.32 -18.46 -9.25
N THR A 212 -6.03 -18.51 -8.92
CA THR A 212 -5.28 -19.77 -8.84
C THR A 212 -5.65 -20.57 -7.58
N PRO A 213 -6.27 -21.76 -7.69
CA PRO A 213 -6.57 -22.61 -6.54
C PRO A 213 -5.29 -23.06 -5.82
N GLY A 214 -5.33 -23.13 -4.49
CA GLY A 214 -4.15 -23.48 -3.69
C GLY A 214 -3.17 -22.32 -3.48
N LYS A 215 -3.45 -21.13 -4.05
CA LYS A 215 -2.61 -19.92 -3.95
C LYS A 215 -3.36 -18.70 -3.40
N ARG A 216 -4.58 -18.89 -2.88
CA ARG A 216 -5.53 -17.83 -2.50
C ARG A 216 -5.32 -17.34 -1.07
N GLY A 217 -4.06 -17.03 -0.74
CA GLY A 217 -3.69 -16.47 0.57
C GLY A 217 -4.38 -15.14 0.82
N ARG A 218 -4.63 -14.80 2.08
CA ARG A 218 -5.15 -13.47 2.47
C ARG A 218 -4.17 -12.40 2.00
N THR A 219 -4.64 -11.34 1.36
CA THR A 219 -3.74 -10.35 0.76
C THR A 219 -4.13 -8.93 1.13
N LEU A 220 -3.18 -8.17 1.66
CA LEU A 220 -3.23 -6.71 1.72
C LEU A 220 -2.35 -6.17 0.60
N PHE A 221 -2.96 -5.48 -0.35
CA PHE A 221 -2.25 -4.93 -1.51
C PHE A 221 -2.36 -3.42 -1.51
N ALA A 222 -1.32 -2.75 -1.01
CA ALA A 222 -1.17 -1.30 -1.12
C ALA A 222 -0.64 -0.91 -2.50
N THR A 223 -1.33 0.00 -3.16
CA THR A 223 -0.97 0.47 -4.51
C THR A 223 -1.16 1.98 -4.64
N HIS A 224 -0.46 2.55 -5.62
CA HIS A 224 -0.64 3.92 -6.09
C HIS A 224 -1.37 3.99 -7.44
N TYR A 225 -1.59 2.84 -8.09
CA TYR A 225 -2.36 2.71 -9.31
C TYR A 225 -3.86 2.72 -8.97
N HIS A 226 -4.57 3.75 -9.41
CA HIS A 226 -6.00 3.89 -9.19
C HIS A 226 -6.80 2.94 -10.09
N GLU A 227 -6.23 2.56 -11.24
CA GLU A 227 -6.76 1.64 -12.23
C GLU A 227 -7.05 0.26 -11.61
N LEU A 228 -6.22 -0.18 -10.65
CA LEU A 228 -6.43 -1.44 -9.92
C LEU A 228 -7.74 -1.45 -9.12
N ALA A 229 -8.31 -0.28 -8.77
CA ALA A 229 -9.59 -0.22 -8.05
C ALA A 229 -10.74 -0.87 -8.84
N GLU A 230 -10.68 -0.86 -10.17
CA GLU A 230 -11.68 -1.48 -11.05
C GLU A 230 -11.74 -3.00 -10.88
N MET A 231 -10.67 -3.63 -10.38
CA MET A 231 -10.64 -5.07 -10.11
C MET A 231 -11.76 -5.51 -9.16
N SER A 232 -12.19 -4.65 -8.22
CA SER A 232 -13.30 -4.96 -7.31
C SER A 232 -14.66 -5.13 -8.01
N LEU A 233 -14.80 -4.56 -9.22
CA LEU A 233 -16.00 -4.72 -10.06
C LEU A 233 -15.99 -6.05 -10.82
N LEU A 234 -14.79 -6.60 -11.08
CA LEU A 234 -14.58 -7.81 -11.88
C LEU A 234 -14.44 -9.07 -11.02
N TYR A 235 -13.87 -8.93 -9.81
CA TYR A 235 -13.49 -10.05 -8.95
C TYR A 235 -14.18 -9.97 -7.58
N SER A 236 -15.04 -10.96 -7.31
CA SER A 236 -15.91 -10.98 -6.12
C SER A 236 -15.20 -11.03 -4.77
N ARG A 237 -13.94 -11.47 -4.71
CA ARG A 237 -13.15 -11.52 -3.45
C ARG A 237 -12.16 -10.37 -3.32
N ILE A 238 -12.26 -9.34 -4.17
CA ILE A 238 -11.44 -8.14 -4.10
C ILE A 238 -12.29 -6.98 -3.59
N LYS A 239 -11.84 -6.32 -2.52
CA LYS A 239 -12.50 -5.11 -2.00
C LYS A 239 -11.53 -3.93 -1.97
N ASN A 240 -12.05 -2.75 -2.28
CA ASN A 240 -11.29 -1.51 -2.21
C ASN A 240 -11.37 -0.90 -0.81
N LEU A 241 -10.22 -0.47 -0.34
CA LEU A 241 -10.02 0.36 0.82
C LEU A 241 -9.22 1.60 0.42
N HIS A 242 -9.44 2.69 1.13
CA HIS A 242 -8.63 3.88 0.98
C HIS A 242 -8.34 4.51 2.34
N ILE A 243 -7.29 5.33 2.39
CA ILE A 243 -7.03 6.13 3.57
C ILE A 243 -7.83 7.42 3.49
N LYS A 244 -8.59 7.71 4.54
CA LYS A 244 -9.38 8.92 4.66
C LYS A 244 -8.50 10.16 4.67
N VAL A 245 -8.80 11.06 3.75
CA VAL A 245 -8.13 12.36 3.60
C VAL A 245 -9.15 13.45 3.89
N LYS A 246 -8.79 14.43 4.73
CA LYS A 246 -9.64 15.62 4.97
C LYS A 246 -8.96 16.85 4.41
N GLU A 247 -9.67 17.56 3.54
CA GLU A 247 -9.24 18.87 3.06
C GLU A 247 -9.82 19.97 3.95
N TRP A 248 -8.97 20.90 4.39
CA TRP A 248 -9.38 22.05 5.19
C TRP A 248 -8.52 23.26 4.87
N ASN A 249 -9.15 24.38 4.50
CA ASN A 249 -8.46 25.63 4.14
C ASN A 249 -7.24 25.39 3.24
N ASP A 250 -7.44 24.68 2.13
CA ASP A 250 -6.38 24.43 1.14
C ASP A 250 -5.21 23.54 1.64
N ARG A 251 -5.36 22.92 2.82
CA ARG A 251 -4.42 21.96 3.41
C ARG A 251 -5.05 20.58 3.47
N ILE A 252 -4.22 19.55 3.27
CA ILE A 252 -4.61 18.17 3.45
C ILE A 252 -4.18 17.69 4.84
N MET A 253 -5.10 17.03 5.54
CA MET A 253 -4.80 16.26 6.74
C MET A 253 -5.06 14.77 6.48
N PHE A 254 -4.01 13.97 6.65
CA PHE A 254 -4.12 12.51 6.61
C PHE A 254 -4.66 12.03 7.95
N LEU A 255 -5.90 11.54 7.96
CA LEU A 255 -6.54 11.08 9.19
C LEU A 255 -6.03 9.71 9.64
N ARG A 256 -5.21 9.03 8.82
CA ARG A 256 -4.65 7.69 9.06
C ARG A 256 -5.72 6.63 9.38
N LYS A 257 -6.98 6.91 8.99
CA LYS A 257 -8.13 6.01 9.12
C LYS A 257 -8.41 5.35 7.78
N ILE A 258 -8.58 4.04 7.77
CA ILE A 258 -8.94 3.24 6.61
C ILE A 258 -10.47 3.20 6.49
N GLU A 259 -10.98 3.44 5.29
CA GLU A 259 -12.41 3.38 4.96
C GLU A 259 -12.63 2.53 3.70
N ASN A 260 -13.84 1.96 3.57
CA ASN A 260 -14.25 1.20 2.39
C ASN A 260 -14.40 2.11 1.18
N GLY A 261 -14.11 1.56 -0.01
CA GLY A 261 -14.21 2.26 -1.28
C GLY A 261 -12.84 2.64 -1.86
N SER A 262 -12.86 3.11 -3.11
CA SER A 262 -11.69 3.65 -3.80
C SER A 262 -11.49 5.14 -3.51
N CYS A 263 -10.27 5.61 -3.70
CA CYS A 263 -9.96 7.04 -3.66
C CYS A 263 -10.20 7.67 -5.04
N ASP A 264 -11.06 8.69 -5.12
CA ASP A 264 -11.44 9.35 -6.38
C ASP A 264 -10.33 10.22 -6.99
N HIS A 265 -9.32 10.60 -6.19
CA HIS A 265 -8.29 11.54 -6.62
C HIS A 265 -6.86 11.18 -6.19
N SER A 266 -5.90 11.55 -7.02
CA SER A 266 -4.47 11.49 -6.72
C SER A 266 -4.04 12.77 -5.98
N TYR A 267 -3.51 12.64 -4.77
CA TYR A 267 -3.13 13.78 -3.92
C TYR A 267 -1.67 14.25 -4.08
N GLY A 268 -0.98 13.83 -5.15
CA GLY A 268 0.46 14.07 -5.33
C GLY A 268 0.83 15.56 -5.34
N ILE A 269 0.07 16.39 -6.06
CA ILE A 269 0.31 17.84 -6.15
C ILE A 269 0.07 18.51 -4.79
N GLN A 270 -0.92 18.06 -4.04
CA GLN A 270 -1.27 18.58 -2.72
C GLN A 270 -0.21 18.18 -1.67
N VAL A 271 0.37 16.98 -1.76
CA VAL A 271 1.53 16.57 -0.96
C VAL A 271 2.75 17.45 -1.27
N ALA A 272 3.01 17.75 -2.55
CA ALA A 272 4.09 18.67 -2.94
C ALA A 272 3.89 20.07 -2.32
N ARG A 273 2.65 20.56 -2.26
CA ARG A 273 2.32 21.83 -1.58
C ARG A 273 2.63 21.77 -0.08
N LEU A 274 2.28 20.68 0.60
CA LEU A 274 2.61 20.47 2.02
C LEU A 274 4.12 20.44 2.26
N ALA A 275 4.89 19.88 1.32
CA ALA A 275 6.35 19.87 1.36
C ALA A 275 6.99 21.26 1.11
N GLY A 276 6.19 22.29 0.83
CA GLY A 276 6.68 23.66 0.62
C GLY A 276 7.12 23.96 -0.82
N VAL A 277 6.71 23.15 -1.80
CA VAL A 277 7.00 23.42 -3.22
C VAL A 277 6.37 24.78 -3.63
N PRO A 278 7.11 25.64 -4.37
CA PRO A 278 6.64 26.98 -4.69
C PRO A 278 5.27 27.00 -5.41
N ARG A 279 4.41 27.96 -5.03
CA ARG A 279 3.04 28.08 -5.58
C ARG A 279 3.00 28.10 -7.12
N LYS A 280 3.97 28.76 -7.77
CA LYS A 280 4.06 28.81 -9.24
C LYS A 280 4.23 27.41 -9.86
N VAL A 281 5.00 26.54 -9.22
CA VAL A 281 5.20 25.14 -9.64
C VAL A 281 3.93 24.33 -9.42
N ILE A 282 3.27 24.51 -8.27
CA ILE A 282 1.98 23.83 -7.96
C ILE A 282 0.90 24.20 -8.99
N LEU A 283 0.76 25.47 -9.34
CA LEU A 283 -0.20 25.93 -10.36
C LEU A 283 0.09 25.29 -11.71
N ARG A 284 1.36 25.30 -12.14
CA ARG A 284 1.77 24.68 -13.40
C ARG A 284 1.54 23.17 -13.42
N ALA A 285 1.82 22.48 -12.31
CA ALA A 285 1.59 21.04 -12.20
C ALA A 285 0.09 20.70 -12.34
N ARG A 286 -0.82 21.52 -11.81
CA ARG A 286 -2.27 21.34 -11.98
C ARG A 286 -2.71 21.49 -13.43
N GLU A 287 -2.21 22.51 -14.12
CA GLU A 287 -2.48 22.69 -15.56
C GLU A 287 -2.02 21.47 -16.38
N ILE A 288 -0.83 20.95 -16.09
CA ILE A 288 -0.29 19.78 -16.79
C ILE A 288 -1.13 18.54 -16.50
N LEU A 289 -1.51 18.30 -15.25
CA LEU A 289 -2.35 17.16 -14.86
C LEU A 289 -3.71 17.20 -15.56
N ALA A 290 -4.38 18.35 -15.56
CA ALA A 290 -5.67 18.51 -16.23
C ALA A 290 -5.58 18.22 -17.74
N ASN A 291 -4.47 18.60 -18.39
CA ASN A 291 -4.25 18.27 -19.80
C ASN A 291 -4.03 16.78 -20.03
N LEU A 292 -3.35 16.08 -19.12
CA LEU A 292 -3.12 14.64 -19.23
C LEU A 292 -4.40 13.84 -19.00
N GLU A 293 -5.19 14.19 -17.99
CA GLU A 293 -6.51 13.57 -17.72
C GLU A 293 -7.48 13.77 -18.90
N ASN A 294 -7.45 14.94 -19.54
CA ASN A 294 -8.27 15.20 -20.74
C ASN A 294 -7.77 14.48 -22.00
N MET A 295 -6.48 14.14 -22.09
CA MET A 295 -5.91 13.40 -23.22
C MET A 295 -6.33 11.92 -23.21
N GLU A 296 -6.56 11.33 -22.04
CA GLU A 296 -7.13 9.97 -21.93
C GLU A 296 -8.54 9.86 -22.52
N LEU A 297 -9.22 10.99 -22.75
CA LEU A 297 -10.54 11.07 -23.38
C LEU A 297 -10.50 11.34 -24.90
N THR A 298 -9.32 11.42 -25.54
CA THR A 298 -9.21 11.69 -26.98
C THR A 298 -8.42 10.59 -27.75
N PRO A 299 -8.84 10.18 -28.96
CA PRO A 299 -8.27 9.01 -29.65
C PRO A 299 -6.84 9.19 -30.21
N ASP A 300 -6.28 10.40 -30.16
CA ASP A 300 -5.02 10.72 -30.85
C ASP A 300 -3.82 10.79 -29.90
N HIS A 301 -3.08 9.68 -29.85
CA HIS A 301 -1.85 9.46 -29.09
C HIS A 301 -0.68 10.34 -29.55
N LYS A 302 -0.60 11.61 -29.10
CA LYS A 302 0.64 12.43 -29.18
C LYS A 302 0.89 13.23 -27.90
N PRO A 303 2.09 13.18 -27.29
CA PRO A 303 2.38 13.93 -26.07
C PRO A 303 2.62 15.41 -26.38
N ILE A 304 1.76 16.30 -25.86
CA ILE A 304 1.95 17.77 -25.91
C ILE A 304 2.55 18.24 -24.58
N LEU A 305 3.67 17.64 -24.16
CA LEU A 305 4.40 18.05 -22.96
C LEU A 305 5.33 19.25 -23.26
N ALA A 306 4.83 20.35 -23.85
CA ALA A 306 5.44 21.69 -23.85
C ALA A 306 4.80 22.64 -24.87
N ARG A 307 3.53 23.05 -24.68
CA ARG A 307 3.12 24.37 -25.18
C ARG A 307 3.19 25.39 -24.04
N HIS A 308 4.13 26.31 -24.17
CA HIS A 308 4.10 27.58 -23.47
C HIS A 308 2.87 28.35 -24.00
N HIS A 309 1.90 28.64 -23.15
CA HIS A 309 1.08 29.82 -23.39
C HIS A 309 1.97 31.03 -23.08
N GLU A 310 2.66 31.53 -24.11
CA GLU A 310 2.97 32.95 -24.10
C GLU A 310 1.63 33.69 -24.13
N SER A 311 1.43 34.47 -23.07
CA SER A 311 0.35 35.42 -22.94
C SER A 311 0.26 36.30 -24.19
N ASN A 312 -0.82 36.15 -24.95
CA ASN A 312 -1.44 37.30 -25.56
C ASN A 312 -2.87 37.40 -25.00
N GLN A 313 -3.17 38.62 -24.58
CA GLN A 313 -4.36 39.07 -23.87
C GLN A 313 -5.65 38.74 -24.63
N LYS A 314 -6.77 38.66 -23.87
CA LYS A 314 -8.19 38.43 -24.23
C LYS A 314 -8.55 36.93 -24.20
N ASP A 315 -9.50 36.42 -23.43
CA ASP A 315 -10.69 37.01 -22.82
C ASP A 315 -11.02 36.36 -21.46
N GLN A 316 -11.47 37.18 -20.51
CA GLN A 316 -12.17 36.73 -19.31
C GLN A 316 -13.65 36.56 -19.66
N THR A 317 -14.04 35.38 -20.12
CA THR A 317 -15.43 34.87 -20.12
C THR A 317 -15.34 33.49 -20.75
N ASP A 318 -15.36 32.43 -19.95
CA ASP A 318 -15.85 31.08 -20.32
C ASP A 318 -15.59 30.10 -19.17
N LEU A 319 -16.08 30.43 -17.98
CA LEU A 319 -16.06 29.53 -16.82
C LEU A 319 -17.45 28.99 -16.44
N PHE A 320 -18.45 29.09 -17.32
CA PHE A 320 -19.85 28.79 -16.96
C PHE A 320 -20.72 28.00 -17.94
N ASN A 321 -20.17 27.32 -18.96
CA ASN A 321 -20.98 26.54 -19.92
C ASN A 321 -20.71 25.03 -19.91
N GLY A 322 -20.33 24.46 -18.77
CA GLY A 322 -20.06 23.04 -18.61
C GLY A 322 -21.27 22.17 -18.26
N ILE A 323 -22.45 22.37 -18.86
CA ILE A 323 -23.60 21.42 -18.76
C ILE A 323 -24.47 21.52 -20.03
N GLN A 324 -23.98 21.07 -21.20
CA GLN A 324 -24.83 20.83 -22.39
C GLN A 324 -24.08 20.08 -23.52
N LEU A 325 -23.54 18.90 -23.25
CA LEU A 325 -23.00 18.03 -24.30
C LEU A 325 -23.79 16.72 -24.29
N ASN A 326 -24.55 16.50 -25.36
CA ASN A 326 -25.04 15.20 -25.87
C ASN A 326 -25.91 15.32 -27.14
N ALA A 327 -26.13 16.53 -27.70
CA ALA A 327 -26.88 16.73 -28.95
C ALA A 327 -26.12 17.46 -30.07
N MET A 328 -24.95 18.07 -29.80
CA MET A 328 -24.20 18.85 -30.79
C MET A 328 -23.22 18.02 -31.65
N ASP A 329 -22.86 16.81 -31.23
CA ASP A 329 -21.81 16.04 -31.91
C ASP A 329 -22.22 15.47 -33.28
N SER A 330 -23.51 15.20 -33.53
CA SER A 330 -23.93 14.60 -34.82
C SER A 330 -23.93 15.59 -35.98
N ALA A 331 -24.25 16.86 -35.71
CA ALA A 331 -24.40 17.88 -36.75
C ALA A 331 -23.05 18.49 -37.18
N HIS A 332 -22.08 18.56 -36.26
CA HIS A 332 -20.70 18.89 -36.59
C HIS A 332 -20.02 17.79 -37.42
N ALA A 333 -20.30 16.52 -37.14
CA ALA A 333 -19.77 15.39 -37.90
C ALA A 333 -20.23 15.41 -39.38
N GLU A 334 -21.47 15.81 -39.65
CA GLU A 334 -22.01 15.88 -41.01
C GLU A 334 -21.35 16.98 -41.86
N LEU A 335 -21.06 18.13 -41.26
CA LEU A 335 -20.41 19.25 -41.94
C LEU A 335 -18.93 18.92 -42.27
N VAL A 336 -18.24 18.25 -41.34
CA VAL A 336 -16.87 17.78 -41.54
C VAL A 336 -16.81 16.71 -42.64
N HIS A 337 -17.77 15.77 -42.66
CA HIS A 337 -17.86 14.74 -43.70
C HIS A 337 -18.09 15.35 -45.09
N GLN A 338 -18.93 16.39 -45.21
CA GLN A 338 -19.17 17.09 -46.48
C GLN A 338 -17.92 17.80 -47.00
N LEU A 339 -17.10 18.39 -46.11
CA LEU A 339 -15.85 19.05 -46.51
C LEU A 339 -14.77 18.05 -46.94
N GLN A 340 -14.70 16.87 -46.32
CA GLN A 340 -13.70 15.85 -46.65
C GLN A 340 -13.90 15.22 -48.03
N HIS A 341 -15.14 15.17 -48.52
CA HIS A 341 -15.50 14.52 -49.80
C HIS A 341 -15.70 15.52 -50.95
N LEU A 342 -15.36 16.79 -50.75
CA LEU A 342 -15.54 17.82 -51.75
C LEU A 342 -14.36 17.86 -52.72
N ASP A 343 -14.63 17.65 -54.02
CA ASP A 343 -13.62 17.84 -55.07
C ASP A 343 -13.51 19.32 -55.47
N VAL A 344 -12.59 20.02 -54.82
CA VAL A 344 -12.33 21.45 -55.03
C VAL A 344 -11.83 21.74 -56.45
N ASN A 345 -11.19 20.78 -57.12
CA ASN A 345 -10.61 20.99 -58.44
C ASN A 345 -11.63 20.84 -59.58
N GLY A 346 -12.81 20.27 -59.29
CA GLY A 346 -13.91 20.10 -60.25
C GLY A 346 -14.94 21.22 -60.25
N LEU A 347 -14.85 22.19 -59.35
CA LEU A 347 -15.86 23.24 -59.18
C LEU A 347 -15.60 24.45 -60.08
N THR A 348 -16.68 24.99 -60.68
CA THR A 348 -16.60 26.31 -61.31
C THR A 348 -16.53 27.40 -60.24
N PRO A 349 -15.95 28.59 -60.54
CA PRO A 349 -15.85 29.68 -59.57
C PRO A 349 -17.19 30.12 -58.98
N LEU A 350 -18.28 30.01 -59.76
CA LEU A 350 -19.63 30.34 -59.30
C LEU A 350 -20.17 29.29 -58.32
N ASP A 351 -19.93 28.00 -58.60
CA ASP A 351 -20.37 26.89 -57.74
C ASP A 351 -19.62 26.90 -56.41
N ALA A 352 -18.33 27.23 -56.42
CA ALA A 352 -17.54 27.38 -55.21
C ALA A 352 -18.08 28.51 -54.30
N LEU A 353 -18.48 29.64 -54.87
CA LEU A 353 -19.07 30.76 -54.13
C LEU A 353 -20.44 30.40 -53.54
N ASN A 354 -21.28 29.70 -54.30
CA ASN A 354 -22.59 29.24 -53.82
C ASN A 354 -22.44 28.21 -52.70
N LEU A 355 -21.52 27.25 -52.85
CA LEU A 355 -21.26 26.24 -51.84
C LEU A 355 -20.72 26.85 -50.53
N LEU A 356 -19.83 27.85 -50.63
CA LEU A 356 -19.34 28.59 -49.46
C LEU A 356 -20.46 29.36 -48.75
N ALA A 357 -21.41 29.92 -49.50
CA ALA A 357 -22.57 30.59 -48.93
C ALA A 357 -23.46 29.59 -48.16
N ASP A 358 -23.71 28.41 -48.73
CA ASP A 358 -24.50 27.35 -48.08
C ASP A 358 -23.83 26.79 -46.82
N LEU A 359 -22.51 26.56 -46.88
CA LEU A 359 -21.74 26.09 -45.73
C LEU A 359 -21.74 27.14 -44.60
N LYS A 360 -21.66 28.42 -44.93
CA LYS A 360 -21.76 29.52 -43.96
C LYS A 360 -23.13 29.56 -43.29
N ILE A 361 -24.21 29.36 -44.05
CA ILE A 361 -25.57 29.30 -43.50
C ILE A 361 -25.71 28.11 -42.55
N LYS A 362 -25.24 26.92 -42.94
CA LYS A 362 -25.26 25.73 -42.08
C LYS A 362 -24.42 25.90 -40.81
N ALA A 363 -23.22 26.47 -40.91
CA ALA A 363 -22.37 26.75 -39.75
C ALA A 363 -23.01 27.77 -38.79
N LEU A 364 -23.66 28.81 -39.31
CA LEU A 364 -24.38 29.79 -38.50
C LEU A 364 -25.62 29.20 -37.82
N SER A 365 -26.29 28.22 -38.45
CA SER A 365 -27.42 27.52 -37.84
C SER A 365 -27.04 26.57 -36.70
N LEU A 366 -25.75 26.20 -36.58
CA LEU A 366 -25.22 25.35 -35.51
C LEU A 366 -24.72 26.15 -34.30
N GLY A 367 -24.54 27.48 -34.45
CA GLY A 367 -24.02 28.37 -33.43
C GLY A 367 -25.08 29.15 -32.64
N ASN A 368 -26.37 28.87 -32.83
CA ASN A 368 -27.49 29.50 -32.12
C ASN A 368 -28.24 28.51 -31.24
#